data_AF-A0A2D8HWA3-F1
#
_entry.id   AF-A0A2D8HWA3-F1
#
_cell.length_a   1.000
_cell.length_b   1.000
_cell.length_c   1.000
_cell.angle_alpha   90.00
_cell.angle_beta   90.00
_cell.angle_gamma   90.00
#
_symmetry.space_group_name_H-M   'P 1'
#
loop_
_entity.id
_entity.type
_entity.pdbx_description
1 polymer ?
#
loop_
_entity_poly.entity_id
_entity_poly.type
_entity_poly.pdbx_seq_one_letter_code
_entity_poly.pdbx_strand_id
1 'polypeptide(L)'
;MKTLNLITLSLLTAGLTAPVFAQQTEVEQNDFYLGARLGVFSADDDRVAVKNEQLFFVDDGFKTITSGIEAGMMFTEAWEARIYYDYMEAD
;
A
#
# COMPACT_ATOMS: atom_id res chain seq x y z
N MET A 1 1.67 -25.34 7.32
CA MET A 1 2.25 -24.25 8.14
C MET A 1 3.09 -23.23 7.35
N LYS A 2 3.35 -23.40 6.05
CA LYS A 2 4.18 -22.45 5.26
C LYS A 2 3.38 -21.32 4.60
N THR A 3 2.16 -21.59 4.15
CA THR A 3 1.30 -20.63 3.42
C THR A 3 0.75 -19.51 4.30
N LEU A 4 0.44 -19.80 5.58
CA LEU A 4 -0.06 -18.79 6.53
C LEU A 4 1.01 -17.71 6.81
N ASN A 5 2.29 -18.10 6.89
CA ASN A 5 3.39 -17.17 7.09
C ASN A 5 3.62 -16.27 5.87
N LEU A 6 3.43 -16.78 4.66
CA LEU A 6 3.67 -16.02 3.43
C LEU A 6 2.62 -14.93 3.24
N ILE A 7 1.33 -15.26 3.45
CA ILE A 7 0.21 -14.31 3.38
C ILE A 7 0.35 -13.22 4.45
N THR A 8 0.75 -13.61 5.67
CA THR A 8 0.91 -12.64 6.77
C THR A 8 2.10 -11.73 6.50
N LEU A 9 3.20 -12.28 5.97
CA LEU A 9 4.38 -11.51 5.60
C LEU A 9 4.11 -10.57 4.42
N SER A 10 3.35 -10.99 3.41
CA SER A 10 2.96 -10.15 2.28
C SER A 10 1.98 -9.04 2.68
N LEU A 11 1.06 -9.30 3.62
CA LEU A 11 0.21 -8.28 4.21
C LEU A 11 1.01 -7.25 5.03
N LEU A 12 2.00 -7.72 5.80
CA LEU A 12 2.90 -6.82 6.53
C LEU A 12 3.78 -6.01 5.58
N THR A 13 4.35 -6.61 4.53
CA THR A 13 5.22 -5.88 3.60
C THR A 13 4.43 -4.92 2.72
N ALA A 14 3.25 -5.29 2.22
CA ALA A 14 2.39 -4.36 1.46
C ALA A 14 1.97 -3.13 2.28
N GLY A 15 1.84 -3.27 3.61
CA GLY A 15 1.58 -2.15 4.51
C GLY A 15 2.81 -1.30 4.86
N LEU A 16 4.02 -1.84 4.73
CA LEU A 16 5.27 -1.24 5.25
C LEU A 16 6.29 -0.85 4.15
N THR A 17 6.06 -1.17 2.87
CA THR A 17 7.03 -0.91 1.79
C THR A 17 7.02 0.51 1.24
N ALA A 18 6.16 1.41 1.75
CA ALA A 18 6.17 2.80 1.33
C ALA A 18 7.04 3.64 2.29
N PRO A 19 8.10 4.33 1.81
CA PRO A 19 8.67 5.42 2.58
C PRO A 19 7.60 6.50 2.73
N VAL A 20 7.06 6.63 3.94
CA VAL A 20 6.17 7.72 4.31
C VAL A 20 7.05 8.97 4.39
N PHE A 21 6.94 9.85 3.40
CA PHE A 21 7.63 11.16 3.41
C PHE A 21 6.93 12.17 4.31
N ALA A 22 5.79 11.83 4.92
CA ALA A 22 5.25 12.58 6.04
C ALA A 22 6.19 12.35 7.23
N GLN A 23 7.07 13.33 7.42
CA GLN A 23 8.11 13.41 8.43
C GLN A 23 7.65 12.81 9.77
N GLN A 24 8.11 11.60 10.06
CA GLN A 24 7.77 10.80 11.24
C GLN A 24 8.39 11.37 12.53
N THR A 25 8.74 12.66 12.57
CA THR A 25 9.48 13.23 13.68
C THR A 25 8.63 13.43 14.92
N GLU A 26 7.36 13.88 14.83
CA GLU A 26 6.50 14.12 16.00
C GLU A 26 5.02 14.14 15.55
N VAL A 27 4.38 12.98 15.39
CA VAL A 27 2.90 12.94 15.29
C VAL A 27 2.40 12.65 16.70
N GLU A 28 1.86 13.66 17.37
CA GLU A 28 1.34 13.54 18.73
C GLU A 28 -0.06 12.89 18.73
N GLN A 29 -0.53 12.50 19.92
CA GLN A 29 -1.88 11.98 20.07
C GLN A 29 -2.91 13.04 19.60
N ASN A 30 -3.83 12.62 18.74
CA ASN A 30 -4.83 13.41 18.01
C ASN A 30 -4.31 14.21 16.82
N ASP A 31 -3.04 14.03 16.43
CA ASP A 31 -2.53 14.69 15.23
C ASP A 31 -3.03 14.00 13.96
N PHE A 32 -3.43 14.86 13.02
CA PHE A 32 -3.77 14.49 11.66
C PHE A 32 -2.62 14.87 10.73
N TYR A 33 -2.30 13.99 9.78
CA TYR A 33 -1.36 14.32 8.72
C TYR A 33 -1.89 13.93 7.33
N LEU A 34 -1.36 14.60 6.32
CA LEU A 34 -1.58 14.34 4.91
C LEU A 34 -0.24 14.42 4.20
N GLY A 35 0.09 13.41 3.40
CA GLY A 35 1.38 13.30 2.73
C GLY A 35 1.28 12.65 1.35
N ALA A 36 2.33 12.86 0.56
CA ALA A 36 2.56 12.10 -0.65
C ALA A 36 3.10 10.71 -0.30
N ARG A 37 2.71 9.70 -1.08
CA ARG A 37 3.09 8.29 -0.89
C ARG A 37 3.68 7.76 -2.20
N LEU A 38 4.77 6.99 -2.06
CA LEU A 38 5.31 6.17 -3.13
C LEU A 38 5.38 4.74 -2.60
N GLY A 39 4.88 3.78 -3.35
CA GLY A 39 4.81 2.39 -2.94
C GLY A 39 5.22 1.45 -4.05
N VAL A 40 5.57 0.22 -3.69
CA VAL A 40 5.75 -0.88 -4.63
C VAL A 40 4.71 -1.94 -4.32
N PHE A 41 3.97 -2.35 -5.33
CA PHE A 41 2.91 -3.35 -5.22
C PHE A 41 3.25 -4.59 -6.05
N SER A 42 2.95 -5.76 -5.51
CA SER A 42 2.94 -7.01 -6.26
C SER A 42 1.48 -7.45 -6.36
N ALA A 43 0.98 -7.53 -7.60
CA ALA A 43 -0.31 -8.16 -7.84
C ALA A 43 -0.22 -9.66 -7.54
N ASP A 44 -1.35 -10.23 -7.13
CA ASP A 44 -1.54 -11.67 -7.09
C ASP A 44 -1.50 -12.21 -8.53
N ASP A 45 -0.93 -13.40 -8.71
CA ASP A 45 -0.67 -14.02 -10.01
C ASP A 45 -1.93 -14.43 -10.77
N ASP A 46 -3.06 -14.55 -10.07
CA ASP A 46 -4.37 -14.87 -10.63
C ASP A 46 -5.21 -13.62 -10.99
N ARG A 47 -4.64 -12.41 -10.82
CA ARG A 47 -5.37 -11.16 -11.07
C ARG A 47 -5.50 -10.89 -12.57
N VAL A 48 -6.75 -10.63 -12.98
CA VAL A 48 -7.09 -10.25 -14.36
C VAL A 48 -7.69 -8.85 -14.44
N ALA A 49 -7.33 -8.11 -15.48
CA ALA A 49 -7.90 -6.81 -15.82
C ALA A 49 -8.75 -6.92 -17.10
N VAL A 50 -9.84 -6.14 -17.17
CA VAL A 50 -10.65 -6.03 -18.39
C VAL A 50 -10.35 -4.69 -19.05
N LYS A 51 -9.87 -4.73 -20.30
CA LYS A 51 -9.61 -3.55 -21.12
C LYS A 51 -10.18 -3.81 -22.52
N ASN A 52 -11.05 -2.92 -23.01
CA ASN A 52 -11.69 -3.08 -24.32
C ASN A 52 -12.37 -4.46 -24.51
N GLU A 53 -13.13 -4.92 -23.50
CA GLU A 53 -13.83 -6.23 -23.50
C GLU A 53 -12.92 -7.47 -23.57
N GLN A 54 -11.60 -7.29 -23.43
CA GLN A 54 -10.62 -8.38 -23.41
C GLN A 54 -10.02 -8.53 -22.00
N LEU A 55 -9.74 -9.77 -21.62
CA LEU A 55 -9.08 -10.13 -20.37
C LEU A 55 -7.56 -10.11 -20.54
N PHE A 56 -6.87 -9.40 -19.66
CA PHE A 56 -5.41 -9.35 -19.56
C PHE A 56 -4.97 -9.87 -18.20
N PHE A 57 -3.91 -10.66 -18.17
CA PHE A 57 -3.24 -11.02 -16.93
C PHE A 57 -2.41 -9.82 -16.49
N VAL A 58 -2.52 -9.45 -15.21
CA VAL A 58 -1.74 -8.36 -14.64
C VAL A 58 -0.34 -8.89 -14.33
N ASP A 59 0.70 -8.14 -14.71
CA ASP A 59 2.08 -8.49 -14.42
C ASP A 59 2.33 -8.58 -12.90
N ASP A 60 2.98 -9.66 -12.45
CA ASP A 60 3.32 -9.93 -11.05
C ASP A 60 4.78 -9.56 -10.70
N GLY A 61 5.12 -9.64 -9.41
CA GLY A 61 6.51 -9.63 -8.94
C GLY A 61 7.13 -8.27 -8.60
N PHE A 62 6.45 -7.44 -7.80
CA PHE A 62 6.94 -6.12 -7.35
C PHE A 62 7.37 -5.15 -8.47
N LYS A 63 6.85 -5.33 -9.68
CA LYS A 63 7.18 -4.46 -10.82
C LYS A 63 6.32 -3.20 -10.87
N THR A 64 5.19 -3.19 -10.18
CA THR A 64 4.26 -2.06 -10.18
C THR A 64 4.71 -1.02 -9.16
N ILE A 65 5.22 0.10 -9.64
CA ILE A 65 5.44 1.30 -8.84
C ILE A 65 4.12 2.06 -8.75
N THR A 66 3.81 2.53 -7.54
CA THR A 66 2.57 3.25 -7.24
C THR A 66 2.92 4.62 -6.69
N SER A 67 2.08 5.60 -7.00
CA SER A 67 2.18 6.94 -6.44
C SER A 67 0.82 7.36 -5.92
N GLY A 68 0.79 8.09 -4.82
CA GLY A 68 -0.47 8.30 -4.12
C GLY A 68 -0.41 9.37 -3.06
N ILE A 69 -1.49 9.40 -2.30
CA ILE A 69 -1.64 10.23 -1.10
C ILE A 69 -1.96 9.34 0.09
N GLU A 70 -1.51 9.78 1.25
CA GLU A 70 -1.74 9.13 2.53
C GLU A 70 -2.29 10.16 3.51
N ALA A 71 -3.35 9.80 4.21
CA ALA A 71 -3.85 10.56 5.34
C ALA A 71 -3.87 9.66 6.58
N GLY A 72 -3.45 10.19 7.73
CA GLY A 72 -3.42 9.45 8.99
C GLY A 72 -3.90 10.28 10.16
N MET A 73 -4.44 9.61 11.18
CA MET A 73 -4.80 10.22 12.46
C MET A 73 -4.40 9.30 13.60
N MET A 74 -3.58 9.82 14.51
CA MET A 74 -3.18 9.10 15.72
C MET A 74 -4.25 9.29 16.80
N PHE A 75 -4.93 8.22 17.21
CA PHE A 75 -5.97 8.30 18.25
C PHE A 75 -5.38 8.12 19.64
N THR A 76 -4.35 7.27 19.76
CA THR A 76 -3.58 7.03 20.98
C THR A 76 -2.13 6.79 20.60
N GLU A 77 -1.23 6.80 21.59
CA GLU A 77 0.19 6.46 21.39
C GLU A 77 0.42 5.07 20.76
N ALA A 78 -0.58 4.18 20.78
CA ALA A 78 -0.50 2.82 20.24
C ALA A 78 -1.33 2.60 18.97
N TRP A 79 -2.26 3.50 18.64
CA TRP A 79 -3.23 3.27 17.57
C TRP A 79 -3.37 4.48 16.66
N GLU A 80 -3.32 4.20 15.37
CA GLU A 80 -3.45 5.17 14.30
C GLU A 80 -4.32 4.58 13.20
N ALA A 81 -5.26 5.36 12.65
CA ALA A 81 -5.90 5.02 11.38
C ALA A 81 -5.17 5.71 10.24
N ARG A 82 -4.92 4.96 9.18
CA ARG A 82 -4.35 5.45 7.93
C ARG A 82 -5.25 5.08 6.76
N ILE A 83 -5.37 5.99 5.81
CA ILE A 83 -6.06 5.79 4.54
C ILE A 83 -5.05 6.10 3.44
N TYR A 84 -4.97 5.20 2.47
CA TYR A 84 -4.12 5.33 1.30
C TYR A 84 -4.97 5.42 0.05
N TYR A 85 -4.58 6.30 -0.87
CA TYR A 85 -5.09 6.31 -2.24
C TYR A 85 -3.89 6.24 -3.17
N ASP A 86 -3.65 5.05 -3.71
CA ASP A 86 -2.53 4.76 -4.60
C ASP A 86 -3.03 4.65 -6.05
N TYR A 87 -2.50 5.49 -6.93
CA TYR A 87 -2.62 5.34 -8.37
C TYR A 87 -1.62 4.28 -8.84
N MET A 88 -2.14 3.33 -9.60
CA MET A 88 -1.38 2.20 -10.12
C MET A 88 -1.51 2.15 -11.63
N GLU A 89 -0.38 2.20 -12.32
CA GLU A 89 -0.31 1.89 -13.74
C GLU A 89 -0.03 0.39 -13.86
N ALA A 90 -1.08 -0.37 -14.15
CA ALA A 90 -0.95 -1.78 -14.49
C ALA A 90 -0.68 -1.87 -16.00
N ASP A 91 0.59 -2.05 -16.37
CA ASP A 91 0.99 -2.46 -17.72
C ASP A 91 0.66 -3.94 -17.96
#